data_AF-A0A853I549-F1
#
_entry.id   AF-A0A853I549-F1
#
_cell.length_a   1.000
_cell.length_b   1.000
_cell.length_c   1.000
_cell.angle_alpha   90.00
_cell.angle_beta   90.00
_cell.angle_gamma   90.00
#
_symmetry.space_group_name_H-M   'P 1'
#
loop_
_entity.id
_entity.type
_entity.pdbx_description
1 polymer ?
#
loop_
_entity_poly.entity_id
_entity_poly.type
_entity_poly.pdbx_seq_one_letter_code
_entity_poly.pdbx_strand_id
1 'polypeptide(L)'
;MQFRSLVISGSFAVILSISSASATDFQKAEGDSPCPSGYSLVNPNEVKANYTDICSMLDSWDIVRLANGASLDGPGYGCKMRANDSRKLGHSLCKQPTQFTARARDYYCEAGETMVSSLVANAHSEAACDALGDWYIARLLDGGAMDGPGYGCNLKPREEQLLGHTLCATYSHMKVSGDVGCPSGTRLATPAEAKQDLIKACLSLEFWDVARLAGGGSMDGLGYGCQIRANDSRALGHSLCVAE
;
A
#
# COMPACT_ATOMS: atom_id res chain seq x y z
N MET A 1 -3.83 24.97 73.06
CA MET A 1 -3.97 25.78 71.82
C MET A 1 -3.83 24.86 70.63
N GLN A 2 -4.88 24.77 69.82
CA GLN A 2 -4.92 24.05 68.55
C GLN A 2 -3.92 24.67 67.57
N PHE A 3 -3.26 23.84 66.75
CA PHE A 3 -3.11 24.13 65.33
C PHE A 3 -3.09 22.80 64.55
N ARG A 4 -4.10 22.64 63.69
CA ARG A 4 -4.20 21.61 62.67
C ARG A 4 -3.29 22.01 61.51
N SER A 5 -2.51 21.06 60.99
CA SER A 5 -1.96 21.15 59.64
C SER A 5 -2.45 19.97 58.82
N LEU A 6 -3.09 20.33 57.72
CA LEU A 6 -3.67 19.50 56.68
C LEU A 6 -2.69 19.48 55.49
N VAL A 7 -2.90 18.53 54.58
CA VAL A 7 -2.48 18.50 53.16
C VAL A 7 -1.00 18.19 52.87
N ILE A 8 -0.56 17.47 51.82
CA ILE A 8 -1.15 16.92 50.57
C ILE A 8 -0.42 15.60 50.25
N SER A 9 -1.16 14.54 49.93
CA SER A 9 -0.62 13.33 49.28
C SER A 9 -0.28 13.67 47.82
N GLY A 10 1.00 13.80 47.50
CA GLY A 10 1.47 14.07 46.14
C GLY A 10 1.46 12.82 45.28
N SER A 11 0.41 12.64 44.48
CA SER A 11 0.39 11.65 43.40
C SER A 11 1.35 12.07 42.30
N PHE A 12 2.48 11.38 42.18
CA PHE A 12 3.36 11.48 41.01
C PHE A 12 2.69 10.79 39.82
N ALA A 13 2.06 11.59 38.95
CA ALA A 13 1.65 11.11 37.64
C ALA A 13 2.89 11.04 36.73
N VAL A 14 3.39 9.83 36.51
CA VAL A 14 4.38 9.55 35.46
C VAL A 14 3.66 9.72 34.12
N ILE A 15 3.93 10.82 33.42
CA ILE A 15 3.45 11.02 32.05
C ILE A 15 4.34 10.14 31.17
N LEU A 16 3.81 8.97 30.75
CA LEU A 16 4.41 8.22 29.65
C LEU A 16 4.18 9.02 28.36
N SER A 17 5.25 9.67 27.91
CA SER A 17 5.34 10.19 26.54
C SER A 17 5.41 8.99 25.60
N ILE A 18 4.26 8.60 25.04
CA ILE A 18 4.24 7.64 23.94
C ILE A 18 4.71 8.41 22.72
N SER A 19 5.99 8.27 22.38
CA SER A 19 6.52 8.72 21.10
C SER A 19 5.88 7.87 20.00
N SER A 20 4.86 8.42 19.33
CA SER A 20 4.31 7.85 18.10
C SER A 20 5.34 8.03 16.98
N ALA A 21 6.34 7.15 16.93
CA ALA A 21 7.14 6.98 15.74
C ALA A 21 6.23 6.30 14.69
N SER A 22 5.64 7.09 13.79
CA SER A 22 5.13 6.55 12.53
C SER A 22 6.35 6.08 11.73
N ALA A 23 6.73 4.82 11.91
CA ALA A 23 7.73 4.17 11.09
C ALA A 23 7.16 4.09 9.67
N THR A 24 7.86 4.68 8.71
CA THR A 24 7.56 4.57 7.29
C THR A 24 7.71 3.11 6.85
N ASP A 25 6.65 2.53 6.24
CA ASP A 25 6.62 1.17 5.68
C ASP A 25 7.54 0.97 4.44
N PHE A 26 8.52 1.88 4.24
CA PHE A 26 9.43 1.87 3.11
C PHE A 26 10.82 1.45 3.56
N GLN A 27 11.50 0.64 2.75
CA GLN A 27 12.91 0.32 2.98
C GLN A 27 13.74 0.35 1.70
N LYS A 28 14.99 0.80 1.82
CA LYS A 28 16.02 0.68 0.79
C LYS A 28 16.69 -0.69 0.92
N ALA A 29 16.89 -1.37 -0.20
CA ALA A 29 17.59 -2.65 -0.27
C ALA A 29 18.76 -2.61 -1.26
N GLU A 30 19.81 -3.37 -0.97
CA GLU A 30 20.99 -3.52 -1.84
C GLU A 30 20.69 -4.38 -3.09
N GLY A 31 21.23 -3.95 -4.23
CA GLY A 31 21.11 -4.59 -5.56
C GLY A 31 19.96 -4.08 -6.43
N ASP A 32 20.14 -4.15 -7.76
CA ASP A 32 19.07 -3.95 -8.78
C ASP A 32 18.24 -5.22 -8.96
N SER A 33 17.74 -5.69 -7.84
CA SER A 33 17.05 -6.97 -7.69
C SER A 33 15.68 -6.71 -7.08
N PRO A 34 14.70 -7.62 -7.24
CA PRO A 34 13.46 -7.50 -6.50
C PRO A 34 13.74 -7.42 -4.98
N CYS A 35 12.87 -6.71 -4.27
CA CYS A 35 12.94 -6.45 -2.84
C CYS A 35 13.26 -7.67 -1.97
N PRO A 36 13.80 -7.47 -0.75
CA PRO A 36 13.99 -8.55 0.21
C PRO A 36 12.70 -9.31 0.48
N SER A 37 12.83 -10.54 0.96
CA SER A 37 11.70 -11.32 1.44
C SER A 37 10.91 -10.51 2.48
N GLY A 38 9.65 -10.24 2.18
CA GLY A 38 8.66 -9.50 2.98
C GLY A 38 8.10 -8.27 2.27
N TYR A 39 8.52 -7.99 1.03
CA TYR A 39 8.32 -6.66 0.45
C TYR A 39 8.12 -6.66 -1.07
N SER A 40 7.39 -5.67 -1.56
CA SER A 40 7.20 -5.37 -2.99
C SER A 40 7.92 -4.08 -3.38
N LEU A 41 8.33 -3.96 -4.65
CA LEU A 41 8.85 -2.69 -5.16
C LEU A 41 7.79 -1.60 -5.00
N VAL A 42 8.20 -0.45 -4.47
CA VAL A 42 7.36 0.73 -4.34
C VAL A 42 6.99 1.23 -5.72
N ASN A 43 5.72 1.53 -5.95
CA ASN A 43 5.28 2.10 -7.21
C ASN A 43 5.77 3.56 -7.32
N PRO A 44 6.15 4.04 -8.52
CA PRO A 44 6.49 5.45 -8.73
C PRO A 44 5.47 6.45 -8.18
N ASN A 45 4.19 6.10 -8.17
CA ASN A 45 3.14 6.95 -7.61
C ASN A 45 3.22 7.06 -6.08
N GLU A 46 3.66 6.00 -5.40
CA GLU A 46 3.89 5.98 -3.96
C GLU A 46 5.13 6.78 -3.56
N VAL A 47 6.17 6.71 -4.41
CA VAL A 47 7.36 7.57 -4.28
C VAL A 47 7.00 9.04 -4.40
N LYS A 48 6.09 9.42 -5.31
CA LYS A 48 5.66 10.81 -5.46
C LYS A 48 4.94 11.36 -4.24
N ALA A 49 4.09 10.59 -3.59
CA ALA A 49 3.33 11.09 -2.43
C ALA A 49 4.17 11.17 -1.15
N ASN A 50 5.25 10.40 -1.07
CA ASN A 50 6.17 10.41 0.06
C ASN A 50 7.55 10.93 -0.38
N TYR A 51 7.59 11.78 -1.41
CA TYR A 51 8.82 12.10 -2.15
C TYR A 51 9.89 12.70 -1.26
N THR A 52 9.54 13.66 -0.39
CA THR A 52 10.48 14.28 0.55
C THR A 52 11.05 13.26 1.53
N ASP A 53 10.20 12.41 2.09
CA ASP A 53 10.59 11.44 3.12
C ASP A 53 11.43 10.31 2.51
N ILE A 54 11.01 9.78 1.36
CA ILE A 54 11.74 8.75 0.62
C ILE A 54 13.06 9.30 0.07
N CYS A 55 13.07 10.49 -0.54
CA CYS A 55 14.30 11.13 -1.01
C CYS A 55 15.30 11.35 0.13
N SER A 56 14.80 11.73 1.32
CA SER A 56 15.65 11.93 2.50
C SER A 56 16.13 10.63 3.13
N MET A 57 15.48 9.49 2.85
CA MET A 57 15.90 8.18 3.33
C MET A 57 17.03 7.55 2.49
N LEU A 58 17.23 8.03 1.26
CA LEU A 58 18.28 7.54 0.37
C LEU A 58 19.63 8.19 0.69
N ASP A 59 20.71 7.44 0.51
CA ASP A 59 22.05 8.01 0.53
C ASP A 59 22.26 8.89 -0.71
N SER A 60 23.18 9.85 -0.61
CA SER A 60 23.34 10.93 -1.59
C SER A 60 23.48 10.44 -3.04
N TRP A 61 24.08 9.28 -3.25
CA TRP A 61 24.41 8.75 -4.58
C TRP A 61 23.62 7.50 -4.94
N ASP A 62 22.59 7.16 -4.17
CA ASP A 62 21.74 6.02 -4.47
C ASP A 62 20.99 6.20 -5.78
N ILE A 63 20.70 5.09 -6.43
CA ILE A 63 19.68 5.01 -7.47
C ILE A 63 18.90 3.73 -7.20
N VAL A 64 17.64 3.88 -6.78
CA VAL A 64 16.78 2.76 -6.40
C VAL A 64 15.84 2.36 -7.54
N ARG A 65 15.69 1.06 -7.76
CA ARG A 65 14.67 0.45 -8.59
C ARG A 65 13.29 0.62 -7.95
N LEU A 66 12.30 0.94 -8.78
CA LEU A 66 10.88 0.98 -8.46
C LEU A 66 10.10 -0.04 -9.31
N ALA A 67 8.82 -0.22 -9.01
CA ALA A 67 7.95 -1.08 -9.80
C ALA A 67 7.85 -0.60 -11.26
N ASN A 68 7.50 -1.51 -12.18
CA ASN A 68 7.32 -1.25 -13.61
C ASN A 68 8.57 -0.70 -14.34
N GLY A 69 9.77 -0.99 -13.82
CA GLY A 69 11.04 -0.60 -14.45
C GLY A 69 11.44 0.85 -14.21
N ALA A 70 10.75 1.57 -13.33
CA ALA A 70 11.09 2.94 -12.96
C ALA A 70 12.29 3.00 -11.97
N SER A 71 12.79 4.21 -11.72
CA SER A 71 13.85 4.46 -10.74
C SER A 71 13.69 5.81 -10.03
N LEU A 72 14.30 5.94 -8.86
CA LEU A 72 14.47 7.20 -8.13
C LEU A 72 15.94 7.38 -7.75
N ASP A 73 16.52 8.54 -8.06
CA ASP A 73 17.86 8.89 -7.59
C ASP A 73 17.85 9.39 -6.14
N GLY A 74 19.00 9.35 -5.48
CA GLY A 74 19.23 9.97 -4.18
C GLY A 74 19.39 11.50 -4.26
N PRO A 75 19.51 12.17 -3.10
CA PRO A 75 19.48 13.62 -3.01
C PRO A 75 20.69 14.32 -3.65
N GLY A 76 21.85 13.66 -3.72
CA GLY A 76 23.03 14.19 -4.42
C GLY A 76 22.84 14.29 -5.94
N TYR A 77 21.89 13.54 -6.51
CA TYR A 77 21.46 13.65 -7.90
C TYR A 77 20.15 14.45 -8.08
N GLY A 78 19.66 15.05 -6.99
CA GLY A 78 18.43 15.85 -6.98
C GLY A 78 17.15 15.02 -7.04
N CYS A 79 17.19 13.78 -6.55
CA CYS A 79 16.02 12.88 -6.45
C CYS A 79 15.24 12.67 -7.75
N LYS A 80 15.93 12.66 -8.89
CA LYS A 80 15.26 12.50 -10.18
C LYS A 80 14.64 11.12 -10.29
N MET A 81 13.36 11.10 -10.62
CA MET A 81 12.63 9.87 -10.88
C MET A 81 12.46 9.66 -12.37
N ARG A 82 12.64 8.43 -12.84
CA ARG A 82 12.50 8.04 -14.24
C ARG A 82 11.40 7.00 -14.37
N ALA A 83 10.50 7.19 -15.32
CA ALA A 83 9.38 6.27 -15.57
C ALA A 83 9.82 4.94 -16.17
N ASN A 84 10.95 4.94 -16.89
CA ASN A 84 11.57 3.75 -17.45
C ASN A 84 13.08 3.92 -17.36
N ASP A 85 13.74 3.01 -16.67
CA ASP A 85 15.17 3.03 -16.46
C ASP A 85 15.76 1.64 -16.72
N SER A 86 16.31 1.45 -17.91
CA SER A 86 16.88 0.17 -18.35
C SER A 86 18.29 -0.08 -17.83
N ARG A 87 18.88 0.86 -17.07
CA ARG A 87 20.21 0.71 -16.50
C ARG A 87 20.19 -0.36 -15.41
N LYS A 88 21.32 -1.04 -15.22
CA LYS A 88 21.56 -1.86 -14.02
C LYS A 88 21.85 -0.94 -12.83
N LEU A 89 21.04 -1.00 -11.80
CA LEU A 89 21.09 -0.11 -10.63
C LEU A 89 21.86 -0.71 -9.44
N GLY A 90 22.00 0.09 -8.39
CA GLY A 90 22.67 -0.32 -7.15
C GLY A 90 21.71 -0.83 -6.07
N HIS A 91 20.45 -0.37 -6.08
CA HIS A 91 19.50 -0.56 -4.97
C HIS A 91 18.05 -0.69 -5.44
N SER A 92 17.13 -1.00 -4.52
CA SER A 92 15.66 -1.07 -4.72
C SER A 92 14.90 -0.42 -3.56
N LEU A 93 13.69 0.10 -3.81
CA LEU A 93 12.81 0.66 -2.78
C LEU A 93 11.55 -0.19 -2.59
N CYS A 94 11.19 -0.50 -1.34
CA CYS A 94 10.33 -1.64 -1.01
C CYS A 94 9.22 -1.33 0.04
N LYS A 95 8.03 -1.98 -0.02
CA LYS A 95 6.85 -1.82 0.89
C LYS A 95 6.11 -3.13 1.27
N GLN A 96 5.26 -3.13 2.32
CA GLN A 96 4.51 -4.29 2.83
C GLN A 96 2.97 -4.29 2.56
N PRO A 97 2.33 -5.46 2.37
CA PRO A 97 0.86 -5.65 2.25
C PRO A 97 0.14 -5.84 3.60
N THR A 98 -1.17 -5.58 3.68
CA THR A 98 -1.97 -5.67 4.93
C THR A 98 -2.74 -6.98 5.14
N GLN A 99 -3.20 -7.67 4.09
CA GLN A 99 -3.88 -8.97 4.19
C GLN A 99 -3.80 -9.73 2.86
N PHE A 100 -3.80 -11.07 2.93
CA PHE A 100 -3.83 -11.99 1.79
C PHE A 100 -5.17 -12.75 1.71
N THR A 101 -5.66 -13.00 0.49
CA THR A 101 -6.88 -13.76 0.23
C THR A 101 -6.74 -14.58 -1.06
N ALA A 102 -7.14 -15.86 -1.05
CA ALA A 102 -7.31 -16.64 -2.27
C ALA A 102 -8.68 -16.40 -2.91
N ARG A 103 -8.74 -16.09 -4.21
CA ARG A 103 -9.98 -15.91 -4.96
C ARG A 103 -10.18 -17.02 -5.98
N ALA A 104 -11.37 -17.61 -6.01
CA ALA A 104 -11.72 -18.76 -6.84
C ALA A 104 -11.98 -18.38 -8.31
N ARG A 105 -10.92 -17.98 -9.02
CA ARG A 105 -10.83 -17.82 -10.48
C ARG A 105 -9.39 -17.38 -10.84
N ASP A 106 -8.90 -17.78 -12.03
CA ASP A 106 -7.63 -17.27 -12.56
C ASP A 106 -7.72 -15.77 -12.93
N TYR A 107 -6.63 -15.03 -12.76
CA TYR A 107 -6.51 -13.59 -13.03
C TYR A 107 -7.65 -12.72 -12.48
N TYR A 108 -8.15 -13.04 -11.29
CA TYR A 108 -9.28 -12.33 -10.71
C TYR A 108 -9.02 -12.01 -9.24
N CYS A 109 -9.16 -10.74 -8.89
CA CYS A 109 -9.29 -10.28 -7.53
C CYS A 109 -10.63 -9.56 -7.37
N GLU A 110 -11.21 -9.62 -6.17
CA GLU A 110 -12.39 -8.83 -5.89
C GLU A 110 -12.04 -7.34 -5.87
N ALA A 111 -13.05 -6.50 -6.02
CA ALA A 111 -12.81 -5.08 -5.98
C ALA A 111 -12.25 -4.68 -4.60
N GLY A 112 -11.12 -3.96 -4.61
CA GLY A 112 -10.39 -3.58 -3.40
C GLY A 112 -9.17 -4.44 -3.11
N GLU A 113 -8.96 -5.45 -3.94
CA GLU A 113 -7.79 -6.29 -3.90
C GLU A 113 -6.91 -6.10 -5.14
N THR A 114 -5.64 -6.50 -5.00
CA THR A 114 -4.72 -6.61 -6.13
C THR A 114 -4.07 -7.99 -6.16
N MET A 115 -3.68 -8.46 -7.34
CA MET A 115 -2.96 -9.72 -7.48
C MET A 115 -1.57 -9.63 -6.82
N VAL A 116 -1.20 -10.68 -6.10
CA VAL A 116 0.09 -10.81 -5.42
C VAL A 116 1.15 -11.29 -6.41
N SER A 117 2.37 -10.76 -6.38
CA SER A 117 3.49 -11.25 -7.20
C SER A 117 4.24 -12.40 -6.51
N SER A 118 5.03 -13.18 -7.25
CA SER A 118 5.87 -14.26 -6.69
C SER A 118 6.84 -13.77 -5.65
N LEU A 119 7.31 -12.53 -5.81
CA LEU A 119 8.14 -11.89 -4.81
C LEU A 119 7.40 -11.70 -3.48
N VAL A 120 6.20 -11.13 -3.53
CA VAL A 120 5.36 -10.84 -2.33
C VAL A 120 4.85 -12.12 -1.68
N ALA A 121 4.58 -13.14 -2.48
CA ALA A 121 4.21 -14.46 -1.98
C ALA A 121 5.38 -15.14 -1.24
N ASN A 122 6.61 -15.10 -1.78
CA ASN A 122 7.79 -15.65 -1.10
C ASN A 122 8.10 -14.93 0.20
N ALA A 123 8.00 -13.61 0.09
CA ALA A 123 8.16 -12.62 1.13
C ALA A 123 7.34 -12.88 2.38
N HIS A 124 6.07 -13.22 2.19
CA HIS A 124 5.12 -13.53 3.25
C HIS A 124 4.65 -14.97 3.15
N SER A 125 5.58 -15.89 2.84
CA SER A 125 5.22 -17.28 2.49
C SER A 125 4.30 -17.94 3.50
N GLU A 126 4.47 -17.72 4.80
CA GLU A 126 3.55 -18.21 5.82
C GLU A 126 2.14 -17.61 5.65
N ALA A 127 1.99 -16.28 5.76
CA ALA A 127 0.69 -15.62 5.66
C ALA A 127 0.01 -15.77 4.28
N ALA A 128 0.80 -15.77 3.21
CA ALA A 128 0.34 -15.99 1.85
C ALA A 128 -0.11 -17.45 1.64
N CYS A 129 0.62 -18.42 2.20
CA CYS A 129 0.25 -19.83 2.13
C CYS A 129 -0.98 -20.13 2.99
N ASP A 130 -1.06 -19.57 4.20
CA ASP A 130 -2.20 -19.74 5.09
C ASP A 130 -3.48 -19.14 4.51
N ALA A 131 -3.35 -18.07 3.72
CA ALA A 131 -4.47 -17.49 2.97
C ALA A 131 -4.94 -18.38 1.81
N LEU A 132 -4.14 -19.37 1.40
CA LEU A 132 -4.55 -20.43 0.50
C LEU A 132 -5.23 -21.54 1.30
N GLY A 133 -6.34 -22.06 0.78
CA GLY A 133 -6.85 -23.34 1.26
C GLY A 133 -5.86 -24.47 0.99
N ASP A 134 -5.98 -25.56 1.75
CA ASP A 134 -5.03 -26.68 1.80
C ASP A 134 -4.46 -27.10 0.44
N TRP A 135 -5.33 -27.22 -0.57
CA TRP A 135 -5.00 -27.78 -1.88
C TRP A 135 -5.19 -26.77 -3.02
N TYR A 136 -5.12 -25.47 -2.72
CA TYR A 136 -5.25 -24.46 -3.77
C TYR A 136 -3.92 -24.26 -4.48
N ILE A 137 -4.00 -23.91 -5.77
CA ILE A 137 -2.89 -23.40 -6.55
C ILE A 137 -3.37 -22.08 -7.13
N ALA A 138 -2.71 -21.00 -6.74
CA ALA A 138 -3.15 -19.65 -7.00
C ALA A 138 -2.20 -18.91 -7.93
N ARG A 139 -2.78 -18.23 -8.91
CA ARG A 139 -2.11 -17.34 -9.85
C ARG A 139 -1.48 -16.17 -9.14
N LEU A 140 -0.28 -15.82 -9.59
CA LEU A 140 0.43 -14.63 -9.19
C LEU A 140 0.54 -13.65 -10.36
N LEU A 141 0.70 -12.37 -10.04
CA LEU A 141 0.71 -11.24 -10.97
C LEU A 141 1.74 -11.40 -12.10
N ASP A 142 2.89 -11.98 -11.81
CA ASP A 142 4.03 -12.15 -12.73
C ASP A 142 3.93 -13.43 -13.58
N GLY A 143 2.78 -14.09 -13.59
CA GLY A 143 2.57 -15.34 -14.33
C GLY A 143 3.15 -16.57 -13.63
N GLY A 144 3.61 -16.43 -12.39
CA GLY A 144 3.92 -17.53 -11.48
C GLY A 144 2.69 -18.11 -10.78
N ALA A 145 2.92 -19.04 -9.87
CA ALA A 145 1.90 -19.60 -8.99
C ALA A 145 2.43 -19.91 -7.60
N MET A 146 1.55 -19.91 -6.60
CA MET A 146 1.80 -20.42 -5.25
C MET A 146 0.81 -21.53 -4.94
N ASP A 147 1.29 -22.65 -4.40
CA ASP A 147 0.46 -23.74 -3.93
C ASP A 147 0.22 -23.68 -2.41
N GLY A 148 -0.92 -24.22 -1.96
CA GLY A 148 -1.36 -24.18 -0.58
C GLY A 148 -0.59 -25.15 0.34
N PRO A 149 -0.91 -25.17 1.65
CA PRO A 149 -0.10 -25.87 2.64
C PRO A 149 -0.12 -27.40 2.47
N GLY A 150 -1.19 -27.98 1.95
CA GLY A 150 -1.27 -29.40 1.59
C GLY A 150 -0.28 -29.80 0.49
N TYR A 151 0.06 -28.88 -0.42
CA TYR A 151 1.10 -29.08 -1.43
C TYR A 151 2.49 -28.61 -0.97
N GLY A 152 2.59 -27.98 0.21
CA GLY A 152 3.85 -27.57 0.82
C GLY A 152 4.25 -26.13 0.54
N CYS A 153 3.30 -25.25 0.20
CA CYS A 153 3.57 -23.81 0.05
C CYS A 153 4.58 -23.45 -1.05
N ASN A 154 4.69 -24.24 -2.12
CA ASN A 154 5.74 -24.01 -3.12
C ASN A 154 5.41 -22.80 -4.00
N LEU A 155 6.46 -22.16 -4.50
CA LEU A 155 6.37 -21.13 -5.52
C LEU A 155 6.90 -21.64 -6.85
N LYS A 156 6.10 -21.42 -7.88
CA LYS A 156 6.44 -21.71 -9.26
C LYS A 156 6.73 -20.40 -9.98
N PRO A 157 7.95 -20.21 -10.51
CA PRO A 157 8.33 -18.95 -11.15
C PRO A 157 7.58 -18.70 -12.46
N ARG A 158 6.97 -19.73 -13.05
CA ARG A 158 6.14 -19.63 -14.24
C ARG A 158 5.12 -20.77 -14.22
N GLU A 159 3.88 -20.44 -14.49
CA GLU A 159 2.80 -21.43 -14.60
C GLU A 159 1.94 -21.06 -15.80
N GLU A 160 2.00 -21.87 -16.86
CA GLU A 160 1.32 -21.60 -18.14
C GLU A 160 -0.10 -22.15 -18.17
N GLN A 161 -0.47 -23.02 -17.22
CA GLN A 161 -1.80 -23.58 -17.13
C GLN A 161 -2.78 -22.59 -16.51
N LEU A 162 -4.05 -22.68 -16.92
CA LEU A 162 -5.12 -21.98 -16.22
C LEU A 162 -5.28 -22.57 -14.82
N LEU A 163 -5.39 -21.70 -13.81
CA LEU A 163 -5.50 -22.09 -12.41
C LEU A 163 -6.92 -21.90 -11.87
N GLY A 164 -7.24 -22.63 -10.81
CA GLY A 164 -8.52 -22.50 -10.12
C GLY A 164 -8.62 -21.24 -9.27
N HIS A 165 -7.49 -20.63 -8.90
CA HIS A 165 -7.44 -19.52 -7.95
C HIS A 165 -6.44 -18.44 -8.36
N THR A 166 -6.58 -17.27 -7.75
CA THR A 166 -5.62 -16.15 -7.78
C THR A 166 -5.33 -15.72 -6.36
N LEU A 167 -4.07 -15.43 -6.04
CA LEU A 167 -3.70 -14.89 -4.73
C LEU A 167 -3.79 -13.37 -4.80
N CYS A 168 -4.59 -12.81 -3.91
CA CYS A 168 -4.94 -11.40 -3.86
C CYS A 168 -4.55 -10.79 -2.51
N ALA A 169 -4.41 -9.47 -2.46
CA ALA A 169 -4.15 -8.74 -1.23
C ALA A 169 -4.95 -7.44 -1.18
N THR A 170 -5.49 -7.09 0.00
CA THR A 170 -6.15 -5.80 0.24
C THR A 170 -5.17 -4.75 0.75
N TYR A 171 -5.55 -3.50 0.54
CA TYR A 171 -4.89 -2.31 1.07
C TYR A 171 -5.98 -1.38 1.63
N SER A 172 -5.65 -0.59 2.65
CA SER A 172 -6.64 0.22 3.39
C SER A 172 -7.48 1.23 2.57
N HIS A 173 -7.10 1.56 1.33
CA HIS A 173 -7.79 2.52 0.46
C HIS A 173 -7.74 2.05 -1.00
N MET A 174 -8.85 2.18 -1.73
CA MET A 174 -8.98 1.66 -3.10
C MET A 174 -9.72 2.61 -4.04
N LYS A 175 -9.21 2.74 -5.26
CA LYS A 175 -9.90 3.43 -6.36
C LYS A 175 -10.81 2.48 -7.13
N VAL A 176 -11.98 2.97 -7.47
CA VAL A 176 -12.91 2.34 -8.42
C VAL A 176 -13.17 3.30 -9.58
N SER A 177 -13.19 2.78 -10.82
CA SER A 177 -13.55 3.59 -12.00
C SER A 177 -15.03 3.91 -12.02
N GLY A 178 -15.36 5.17 -12.30
CA GLY A 178 -16.72 5.70 -12.37
C GLY A 178 -17.20 6.36 -11.07
N ASP A 179 -18.10 7.33 -11.23
CA ASP A 179 -18.81 8.05 -10.16
C ASP A 179 -20.15 7.36 -9.84
N VAL A 180 -20.09 6.04 -9.65
CA VAL A 180 -21.27 5.15 -9.59
C VAL A 180 -21.44 4.47 -8.24
N GLY A 181 -20.54 4.74 -7.28
CA GLY A 181 -20.53 4.12 -5.97
C GLY A 181 -19.53 2.97 -5.87
N CYS A 182 -19.59 2.25 -4.74
CA CYS A 182 -18.62 1.22 -4.40
C CYS A 182 -19.19 -0.19 -4.61
N PRO A 183 -18.35 -1.16 -4.97
CA PRO A 183 -18.74 -2.57 -5.11
C PRO A 183 -19.16 -3.18 -3.77
N SER A 184 -19.93 -4.27 -3.82
CA SER A 184 -20.47 -4.93 -2.62
C SER A 184 -19.39 -5.26 -1.58
N GLY A 185 -19.68 -5.00 -0.30
CA GLY A 185 -18.74 -5.19 0.81
C GLY A 185 -17.77 -4.02 1.00
N THR A 186 -17.93 -2.95 0.23
CA THR A 186 -17.18 -1.70 0.38
C THR A 186 -18.15 -0.53 0.31
N ARG A 187 -17.74 0.61 0.85
CA ARG A 187 -18.51 1.86 0.78
C ARG A 187 -17.62 3.02 0.40
N LEU A 188 -18.25 4.11 -0.04
CA LEU A 188 -17.53 5.34 -0.27
C LEU A 188 -16.85 5.78 1.03
N ALA A 189 -15.58 6.14 0.94
CA ALA A 189 -14.88 6.79 2.03
C ALA A 189 -15.60 8.10 2.37
N THR A 190 -15.78 8.39 3.65
CA THR A 190 -16.28 9.70 4.08
C THR A 190 -15.19 10.75 3.93
N PRO A 191 -15.54 12.05 3.81
CA PRO A 191 -14.55 13.12 3.90
C PRO A 191 -13.75 13.13 5.20
N ALA A 192 -14.28 12.58 6.29
CA ALA A 192 -13.57 12.46 7.56
C ALA A 192 -12.50 11.36 7.51
N GLU A 193 -12.85 10.17 7.01
CA GLU A 193 -11.89 9.06 6.83
C GLU A 193 -10.81 9.42 5.81
N ALA A 194 -11.20 10.01 4.68
CA ALA A 194 -10.25 10.51 3.70
C ALA A 194 -9.33 11.60 4.28
N LYS A 195 -9.76 12.40 5.27
CA LYS A 195 -8.87 13.35 5.97
C LYS A 195 -7.99 12.67 7.01
N GLN A 196 -8.54 11.70 7.74
CA GLN A 196 -7.85 10.95 8.78
C GLN A 196 -6.65 10.18 8.19
N ASP A 197 -6.83 9.60 7.00
CA ASP A 197 -5.81 8.87 6.27
C ASP A 197 -5.49 9.55 4.91
N LEU A 198 -5.38 10.89 4.92
CA LEU A 198 -5.21 11.74 3.73
C LEU A 198 -4.19 11.23 2.72
N ILE A 199 -3.03 10.78 3.20
CA ILE A 199 -1.96 10.31 2.34
C ILE A 199 -2.34 8.99 1.66
N LYS A 200 -2.92 8.04 2.42
CA LYS A 200 -3.34 6.72 1.89
C LYS A 200 -4.51 6.85 0.92
N ALA A 201 -5.50 7.66 1.29
CA ALA A 201 -6.65 7.98 0.47
C ALA A 201 -6.22 8.61 -0.87
N CYS A 202 -5.33 9.60 -0.84
CA CYS A 202 -4.83 10.26 -2.04
C CYS A 202 -4.00 9.30 -2.91
N LEU A 203 -3.22 8.43 -2.29
CA LEU A 203 -2.35 7.47 -2.97
C LEU A 203 -3.08 6.33 -3.67
N SER A 204 -4.28 6.02 -3.23
CA SER A 204 -5.12 5.05 -3.92
C SER A 204 -5.66 5.58 -5.25
N LEU A 205 -5.62 6.90 -5.48
CA LEU A 205 -6.05 7.58 -6.70
C LEU A 205 -4.87 7.83 -7.66
N GLU A 206 -5.12 7.82 -8.97
CA GLU A 206 -4.12 8.27 -9.96
C GLU A 206 -3.98 9.80 -9.97
N PHE A 207 -2.95 10.28 -10.65
CA PHE A 207 -2.46 11.66 -10.54
C PHE A 207 -3.53 12.72 -10.87
N TRP A 208 -4.40 12.49 -11.85
CA TRP A 208 -5.46 13.43 -12.25
C TRP A 208 -6.86 12.93 -11.88
N ASP A 209 -6.95 11.93 -11.03
CA ASP A 209 -8.24 11.40 -10.65
C ASP A 209 -8.97 12.42 -9.79
N VAL A 210 -10.29 12.42 -9.93
CA VAL A 210 -11.18 13.02 -8.95
C VAL A 210 -12.18 11.94 -8.60
N ALA A 211 -12.19 11.56 -7.32
CA ALA A 211 -12.93 10.44 -6.82
C ALA A 211 -14.07 10.91 -5.92
N ARG A 212 -15.24 10.31 -6.10
CA ARG A 212 -16.41 10.50 -5.25
C ARG A 212 -16.12 10.04 -3.83
N LEU A 213 -16.59 10.81 -2.86
CA LEU A 213 -16.69 10.46 -1.44
C LEU A 213 -18.15 10.38 -1.01
N ALA A 214 -18.39 9.78 0.15
CA ALA A 214 -19.72 9.69 0.75
C ALA A 214 -20.29 11.10 1.04
N GLY A 215 -21.62 11.23 0.98
CA GLY A 215 -22.30 12.50 1.24
C GLY A 215 -22.14 13.55 0.13
N GLY A 216 -21.73 13.15 -1.07
CA GLY A 216 -21.53 14.06 -2.21
C GLY A 216 -20.17 14.75 -2.21
N GLY A 217 -19.25 14.36 -1.33
CA GLY A 217 -17.89 14.90 -1.31
C GLY A 217 -17.04 14.43 -2.51
N SER A 218 -15.85 14.99 -2.63
CA SER A 218 -14.84 14.52 -3.58
C SER A 218 -13.45 14.56 -2.96
N MET A 219 -12.60 13.68 -3.44
CA MET A 219 -11.18 13.71 -3.19
C MET A 219 -10.45 13.76 -4.52
N ASP A 220 -9.56 14.72 -4.61
CA ASP A 220 -8.66 14.88 -5.72
C ASP A 220 -7.45 13.95 -5.59
N GLY A 221 -6.93 13.51 -6.73
CA GLY A 221 -5.60 12.93 -6.85
C GLY A 221 -4.50 13.97 -6.67
N LEU A 222 -3.25 13.49 -6.67
CA LEU A 222 -2.07 14.29 -6.34
C LEU A 222 -1.86 15.52 -7.24
N GLY A 223 -2.19 15.43 -8.53
CA GLY A 223 -2.06 16.53 -9.49
C GLY A 223 -2.93 17.74 -9.17
N TYR A 224 -3.99 17.54 -8.39
CA TYR A 224 -4.84 18.60 -7.86
C TYR A 224 -4.62 18.86 -6.36
N GLY A 225 -3.58 18.26 -5.77
CA GLY A 225 -3.13 18.54 -4.40
C GLY A 225 -3.90 17.82 -3.30
N CYS A 226 -4.47 16.64 -3.59
CA CYS A 226 -5.21 15.82 -2.61
C CYS A 226 -6.36 16.57 -1.92
N GLN A 227 -6.96 17.56 -2.57
CA GLN A 227 -8.02 18.35 -1.98
C GLN A 227 -9.25 17.49 -1.69
N ILE A 228 -9.75 17.62 -0.47
CA ILE A 228 -11.01 17.00 -0.06
C ILE A 228 -12.08 18.07 0.03
N ARG A 229 -13.15 17.88 -0.74
CA ARG A 229 -14.34 18.74 -0.71
C ARG A 229 -15.45 17.98 -0.02
N ALA A 230 -16.14 18.65 0.90
CA ALA A 230 -17.30 18.08 1.58
C ALA A 230 -18.52 17.98 0.65
N ASN A 231 -18.54 18.76 -0.43
CA ASN A 231 -19.61 18.74 -1.42
C ASN A 231 -19.03 19.07 -2.81
N ASP A 232 -19.36 18.27 -3.81
CA ASP A 232 -18.93 18.44 -5.19
C ASP A 232 -20.02 17.90 -6.13
N SER A 233 -20.74 18.78 -6.80
CA SER A 233 -21.87 18.42 -7.66
C SER A 233 -21.47 18.05 -9.09
N ARG A 234 -20.18 18.04 -9.41
CA ARG A 234 -19.68 17.67 -10.75
C ARG A 234 -19.77 16.16 -10.93
N ALA A 235 -19.91 15.70 -12.18
CA ALA A 235 -19.69 14.30 -12.52
C ALA A 235 -18.18 13.97 -12.44
N LEU A 236 -17.82 12.92 -11.72
CA LEU A 236 -16.43 12.55 -11.46
C LEU A 236 -15.99 11.32 -12.26
N GLY A 237 -14.67 11.08 -12.29
CA GLY A 237 -14.09 9.95 -13.02
C GLY A 237 -14.06 8.65 -12.21
N HIS A 238 -14.05 8.76 -10.88
CA HIS A 238 -13.74 7.65 -9.97
C HIS A 238 -14.56 7.71 -8.68
N SER A 239 -14.45 6.67 -7.87
CA SER A 239 -14.94 6.58 -6.50
C SER A 239 -13.80 6.11 -5.58
N LEU A 240 -13.66 6.71 -4.40
CA LEU A 240 -12.73 6.25 -3.38
C LEU A 240 -13.51 5.37 -2.40
N CYS A 241 -13.14 4.09 -2.35
CA CYS A 241 -13.81 3.12 -1.52
C CYS A 241 -12.91 2.66 -0.37
N VAL A 242 -13.55 2.28 0.72
CA VAL A 242 -12.96 1.62 1.89
C VAL A 242 -13.79 0.38 2.20
N ALA A 243 -13.17 -0.61 2.85
CA ALA A 243 -13.89 -1.76 3.36
C ALA A 243 -14.98 -1.30 4.36
N GLU A 244 -16.16 -1.94 4.32
CA GLU A 244 -17.22 -1.73 5.33
C GLU A 244 -16.88 -2.35 6.69
#